data_AF-A0A814VXV6-F1
#
_entry.id   AF-A0A814VXV6-F1
#
_cell.length_a   1.000
_cell.length_b   1.000
_cell.length_c   1.000
_cell.angle_alpha   90.00
_cell.angle_beta   90.00
_cell.angle_gamma   90.00
#
_symmetry.space_group_name_H-M   'P 1'
#
loop_
_entity.id
_entity.type
_entity.pdbx_description
1 polymer ?
#
loop_
_entity_poly.entity_id
_entity_poly.type
_entity_poly.pdbx_seq_one_letter_code
_entity_poly.pdbx_strand_id
1 'polypeptide(L)'
;MEPLRLYQFSFSHFCDKVRWALDYKNIPYTVVPYHVREPTEGLEHAPQTLQKLVPIIEDPNNRLHEDNTSFFISDSTPILLYLEERYPDKKSLFPVPSSKQAIIDYCLILDSTLGLFARRLAYLQVFSEKPAILSINIMPLGDQTQSVDNVESKIKGTIVCCFLISRYRVHRVKEDQIVENTQKFLRETNEKLMGKQYLFDNQFTAADLTLCALMKPLLSIPSFYPEQKEKYRRLFDYHDRVRKEYDLKCQDSVIERLLKREREVTAPQRSKVK
;
A
#
# COMPACT_ATOMS: atom_id res chain seq x y z
N MET A 1 -12.75 -17.15 -18.70
CA MET A 1 -11.65 -16.16 -18.60
C MET A 1 -10.90 -16.52 -17.35
N GLU A 2 -9.61 -16.80 -17.48
CA GLU A 2 -8.75 -17.14 -16.34
C GLU A 2 -8.58 -15.90 -15.43
N PRO A 3 -8.50 -16.04 -14.10
CA PRO A 3 -8.32 -14.91 -13.22
C PRO A 3 -6.96 -14.23 -13.44
N LEU A 4 -6.88 -12.92 -13.23
CA LEU A 4 -5.60 -12.21 -13.22
C LEU A 4 -4.71 -12.74 -12.09
N ARG A 5 -3.39 -12.71 -12.24
CA ARG A 5 -2.45 -13.04 -11.16
C ARG A 5 -1.80 -11.77 -10.65
N LEU A 6 -2.04 -11.44 -9.38
CA LEU A 6 -1.44 -10.31 -8.69
C LEU A 6 -0.26 -10.78 -7.85
N TYR A 7 0.94 -10.47 -8.30
CA TYR A 7 2.16 -10.65 -7.52
C TYR A 7 2.24 -9.52 -6.50
N GLN A 8 2.24 -9.88 -5.22
CA GLN A 8 2.21 -8.90 -4.15
C GLN A 8 3.02 -9.28 -2.92
N PHE A 9 3.32 -8.23 -2.17
CA PHE A 9 3.76 -8.31 -0.79
C PHE A 9 2.64 -7.72 0.10
N SER A 10 2.08 -8.50 1.01
CA SER A 10 0.81 -8.17 1.71
C SER A 10 0.87 -6.86 2.53
N PHE A 11 2.04 -6.43 2.99
CA PHE A 11 2.23 -5.18 3.72
C PHE A 11 2.52 -3.97 2.79
N SER A 12 2.61 -4.19 1.48
CA SER A 12 2.79 -3.11 0.51
C SER A 12 1.48 -2.35 0.29
N HIS A 13 1.49 -1.07 0.62
CA HIS A 13 0.41 -0.12 0.35
C HIS A 13 0.20 0.15 -1.15
N PHE A 14 1.23 -0.05 -1.98
CA PHE A 14 1.06 -0.05 -3.44
C PHE A 14 0.30 -1.29 -3.93
N CYS A 15 0.50 -2.45 -3.30
CA CYS A 15 -0.30 -3.64 -3.59
C CYS A 15 -1.72 -3.51 -3.04
N ASP A 16 -1.89 -2.83 -1.89
CA ASP A 16 -3.21 -2.48 -1.34
C ASP A 16 -4.02 -1.63 -2.33
N LYS A 17 -3.39 -0.63 -2.96
CA LYS A 17 -3.98 0.15 -4.06
C LYS A 17 -4.49 -0.73 -5.20
N VAL A 18 -3.68 -1.69 -5.68
CA VAL A 18 -4.08 -2.57 -6.80
C VAL A 18 -5.16 -3.57 -6.38
N ARG A 19 -5.05 -4.20 -5.20
CA ARG A 19 -6.10 -5.09 -4.67
C ARG A 19 -7.44 -4.36 -4.57
N TRP A 20 -7.43 -3.17 -3.98
CA TRP A 20 -8.64 -2.38 -3.84
C TRP A 20 -9.23 -2.00 -5.20
N ALA A 21 -8.41 -1.64 -6.18
CA ALA A 21 -8.88 -1.38 -7.55
C ALA A 21 -9.56 -2.60 -8.18
N LEU A 22 -8.94 -3.78 -8.08
CA LEU A 22 -9.52 -5.04 -8.58
C LEU A 22 -10.84 -5.36 -7.90
N ASP A 23 -10.89 -5.21 -6.57
CA ASP A 23 -12.09 -5.46 -5.77
C ASP A 23 -13.22 -4.47 -6.07
N TYR A 24 -12.90 -3.19 -6.20
CA TYR A 24 -13.86 -2.14 -6.55
C TYR A 24 -14.48 -2.38 -7.93
N LYS A 25 -13.65 -2.76 -8.92
CA LYS A 25 -14.09 -3.12 -10.28
C LYS A 25 -14.73 -4.51 -10.37
N ASN A 26 -14.69 -5.29 -9.27
CA ASN A 26 -15.13 -6.68 -9.20
C ASN A 26 -14.49 -7.56 -10.29
N ILE A 27 -13.17 -7.44 -10.44
CA ILE A 27 -12.35 -8.23 -11.36
C ILE A 27 -11.78 -9.42 -10.58
N PRO A 28 -12.00 -10.67 -11.04
CA PRO A 28 -11.46 -11.84 -10.37
C PRO A 28 -9.94 -11.91 -10.53
N TYR A 29 -9.24 -12.15 -9.42
CA TYR A 29 -7.80 -12.30 -9.40
C TYR A 29 -7.36 -13.32 -8.35
N THR A 30 -6.17 -13.86 -8.55
CA THR A 30 -5.45 -14.71 -7.59
C THR A 30 -4.23 -13.96 -7.09
N VAL A 31 -3.88 -14.18 -5.82
CA VAL A 31 -2.68 -13.59 -5.22
C VAL A 31 -1.52 -14.57 -5.37
N VAL A 32 -0.41 -14.09 -5.92
CA VAL A 32 0.87 -14.78 -5.94
C VAL A 32 1.80 -14.09 -4.93
N PRO A 33 2.27 -14.78 -3.87
CA PRO A 33 3.23 -14.21 -2.95
C PRO A 33 4.52 -13.83 -3.67
N TYR A 34 5.02 -12.62 -3.41
CA TYR A 34 6.27 -12.14 -3.98
C TYR A 34 7.42 -12.23 -2.97
N HIS A 35 8.53 -12.84 -3.38
CA HIS A 35 9.68 -13.07 -2.52
C HIS A 35 10.77 -12.02 -2.75
N VAL A 36 11.01 -11.17 -1.74
CA VAL A 36 11.91 -10.02 -1.85
C VAL A 36 13.37 -10.42 -2.13
N ARG A 37 13.80 -11.61 -1.70
CA ARG A 37 15.17 -12.13 -1.91
C ARG A 37 15.35 -12.78 -3.27
N GLU A 38 14.27 -13.31 -3.83
CA GLU A 38 14.24 -14.04 -5.11
C GLU A 38 13.21 -13.36 -6.02
N PRO A 39 13.47 -12.12 -6.44
CA PRO A 39 12.51 -11.28 -7.17
C PRO A 39 12.10 -11.82 -8.55
N THR A 40 12.73 -12.92 -8.99
CA THR A 40 12.47 -13.59 -10.26
C THR A 40 11.61 -14.84 -10.12
N GLU A 41 11.42 -15.36 -8.90
CA GLU A 41 10.66 -16.58 -8.65
C GLU A 41 9.19 -16.37 -9.07
N GLY A 42 8.69 -17.24 -9.95
CA GLY A 42 7.36 -17.16 -10.53
C GLY A 42 7.19 -16.10 -11.63
N LEU A 43 8.25 -15.37 -11.99
CA LEU A 43 8.31 -14.36 -13.06
C LEU A 43 9.33 -14.72 -14.14
N GLU A 44 9.65 -16.01 -14.30
CA GLU A 44 10.64 -16.50 -15.26
C GLU A 44 10.22 -16.23 -16.71
N HIS A 45 8.92 -16.26 -16.97
CA HIS A 45 8.31 -16.00 -18.28
C HIS A 45 7.98 -14.53 -18.51
N ALA A 46 8.23 -13.66 -17.52
CA ALA A 46 8.00 -12.24 -17.67
C ALA A 46 9.07 -11.59 -18.55
N PRO A 47 8.74 -10.54 -19.33
CA PRO A 47 9.72 -9.83 -20.14
C PRO A 47 10.91 -9.34 -19.31
N GLN A 48 12.13 -9.43 -19.85
CA GLN A 48 13.34 -8.97 -19.16
C GLN A 48 13.31 -7.47 -18.85
N THR A 49 12.56 -6.70 -19.63
CA THR A 49 12.33 -5.25 -19.45
C THR A 49 11.35 -4.92 -18.33
N LEU A 50 10.59 -5.91 -17.83
CA LEU A 50 9.62 -5.68 -16.76
C LEU A 50 10.33 -5.30 -15.47
N GLN A 51 9.88 -4.22 -14.84
CA GLN A 51 10.31 -3.88 -13.49
C GLN A 51 9.78 -4.94 -12.50
N LYS A 52 10.70 -5.68 -11.88
CA LYS A 52 10.38 -6.71 -10.88
C LYS A 52 10.21 -6.10 -9.49
N LEU A 53 9.31 -5.11 -9.37
CA LEU A 53 8.87 -4.58 -8.07
C LEU A 53 7.35 -4.66 -8.02
N VAL A 54 6.83 -5.17 -6.91
CA VAL A 54 5.39 -5.29 -6.71
C VAL A 54 4.71 -3.94 -6.46
N PRO A 55 3.45 -3.77 -6.89
CA PRO A 55 2.57 -4.77 -7.52
C PRO A 55 2.91 -5.08 -8.99
N ILE A 56 2.67 -6.33 -9.40
CA ILE A 56 2.73 -6.78 -10.80
C ILE A 56 1.46 -7.57 -11.11
N ILE A 57 0.84 -7.31 -12.26
CA ILE A 57 -0.26 -8.11 -12.81
C ILE A 57 0.26 -8.94 -13.98
N GLU A 58 -0.11 -10.21 -13.99
CA GLU A 58 -0.11 -11.06 -15.18
C GLU A 58 -1.56 -11.25 -15.64
N ASP A 59 -1.87 -10.91 -16.90
CA ASP A 59 -3.13 -11.24 -17.56
C ASP A 59 -2.92 -12.41 -18.54
N PRO A 60 -3.31 -13.64 -18.18
CA PRO A 60 -3.22 -14.79 -19.08
C PRO A 60 -4.18 -14.73 -20.28
N ASN A 61 -5.17 -13.83 -20.22
CA ASN A 61 -6.18 -13.63 -21.26
C ASN A 61 -5.79 -12.53 -22.26
N ASN A 62 -4.69 -11.83 -22.03
CA ASN A 62 -4.11 -10.87 -22.97
C ASN A 62 -2.77 -11.44 -23.43
N ARG A 63 -2.77 -12.18 -24.53
CA ARG A 63 -1.57 -12.86 -25.05
C ARG A 63 -0.95 -12.04 -26.15
N LEU A 64 0.36 -11.82 -26.08
CA LEU A 64 1.09 -11.18 -27.17
C LEU A 64 1.25 -12.20 -28.31
N HIS A 65 0.93 -11.76 -29.54
CA HIS A 65 0.62 -12.61 -30.70
C HIS A 65 1.77 -13.49 -31.21
N GLU A 66 3.00 -13.32 -30.74
CA GLU A 66 4.17 -14.02 -31.30
C GLU A 66 4.65 -15.20 -30.42
N ASP A 67 4.50 -15.14 -29.09
CA ASP A 67 5.10 -16.13 -28.17
C ASP A 67 4.07 -16.88 -27.29
N ASN A 68 2.77 -16.58 -27.44
CA ASN A 68 1.70 -17.14 -26.60
C ASN A 68 1.90 -16.90 -25.08
N THR A 69 2.69 -15.87 -24.74
CA THR A 69 3.02 -15.47 -23.37
C THR A 69 1.95 -14.53 -22.80
N SER A 70 1.69 -14.64 -21.50
CA SER A 70 0.81 -13.74 -20.77
C SER A 70 1.32 -12.29 -20.84
N PHE A 71 0.41 -11.32 -20.81
CA PHE A 71 0.77 -9.92 -20.68
C PHE A 71 1.13 -9.59 -19.22
N PHE A 72 2.23 -8.86 -19.02
CA PHE A 72 2.67 -8.41 -17.71
C PHE A 72 2.69 -6.89 -17.63
N ILE A 73 2.28 -6.35 -16.48
CA ILE A 73 2.37 -4.92 -16.17
C ILE A 73 2.74 -4.69 -14.71
N SER A 74 3.67 -3.76 -14.49
CA SER A 74 4.16 -3.35 -13.17
C SER A 74 3.71 -1.92 -12.83
N ASP A 75 3.94 -1.53 -11.57
CA ASP A 75 3.60 -0.23 -10.98
C ASP A 75 2.10 0.01 -10.78
N SER A 76 1.76 0.59 -9.64
CA SER A 76 0.37 0.67 -9.19
C SER A 76 -0.51 1.59 -10.05
N THR A 77 0.00 2.73 -10.55
CA THR A 77 -0.79 3.62 -11.42
C THR A 77 -0.95 3.08 -12.84
N PRO A 78 0.11 2.60 -13.53
CA PRO A 78 -0.04 1.92 -14.82
C PRO A 78 -0.99 0.73 -14.77
N ILE A 79 -0.93 -0.09 -13.71
CA ILE A 79 -1.89 -1.19 -13.51
C ILE A 79 -3.34 -0.67 -13.48
N LEU A 80 -3.62 0.43 -12.77
CA LEU A 80 -4.97 0.96 -12.67
C LEU A 80 -5.51 1.43 -14.03
N LEU A 81 -4.64 2.03 -14.86
CA LEU A 81 -4.96 2.42 -16.23
C LEU A 81 -5.24 1.23 -17.13
N TYR A 82 -4.39 0.21 -17.04
CA TYR A 82 -4.59 -1.05 -17.76
C TYR A 82 -5.92 -1.71 -17.39
N LEU A 83 -6.27 -1.76 -16.10
CA LEU A 83 -7.56 -2.31 -15.66
C LEU A 83 -8.75 -1.50 -16.18
N GLU A 84 -8.61 -0.18 -16.32
CA GLU A 84 -9.64 0.69 -16.88
C GLU A 84 -9.85 0.41 -18.37
N GLU A 85 -8.77 0.23 -19.13
CA GLU A 85 -8.82 -0.04 -20.58
C GLU A 85 -9.27 -1.48 -20.88
N ARG A 86 -8.79 -2.46 -20.11
CA ARG A 86 -9.06 -3.88 -20.32
C ARG A 86 -10.48 -4.29 -19.94
N TYR A 87 -11.09 -3.57 -18.99
CA TYR A 87 -12.40 -3.87 -18.42
C TYR A 87 -13.31 -2.61 -18.38
N PRO A 88 -13.67 -2.05 -19.56
CA PRO A 88 -14.46 -0.81 -19.64
C PRO A 88 -15.90 -0.98 -19.15
N ASP A 89 -16.47 -2.19 -19.22
CA ASP A 89 -17.84 -2.48 -18.77
C ASP A 89 -17.96 -2.60 -17.24
N LYS A 90 -16.84 -2.54 -16.51
CA LYS A 90 -16.82 -2.57 -15.03
C LYS A 90 -16.88 -1.14 -14.48
N LYS A 91 -17.10 -1.01 -13.17
CA LYS A 91 -17.08 0.30 -12.50
C LYS A 91 -15.80 1.05 -12.85
N SER A 92 -15.94 2.32 -13.22
CA SER A 92 -14.80 3.14 -13.64
C SER A 92 -14.08 3.74 -12.44
N LEU A 93 -12.74 3.77 -12.47
CA LEU A 93 -11.94 4.58 -11.54
C LEU A 93 -11.61 5.97 -12.10
N PHE A 94 -11.95 6.21 -13.37
CA PHE A 94 -11.82 7.49 -14.06
C PHE A 94 -13.17 7.95 -14.66
N PRO A 95 -14.23 8.06 -13.82
CA PRO A 95 -15.60 8.30 -14.30
C PRO A 95 -15.83 9.68 -14.94
N VAL A 96 -14.91 10.64 -14.80
CA VAL A 96 -14.95 11.92 -15.53
C VAL A 96 -13.84 11.96 -16.60
N PRO A 97 -14.18 11.83 -17.90
CA PRO A 97 -13.19 11.88 -18.97
C PRO A 97 -12.35 13.17 -19.00
N SER A 98 -12.97 14.33 -18.76
CA SER A 98 -12.27 15.63 -18.76
C SER A 98 -11.23 15.76 -17.64
N SER A 99 -11.40 15.02 -16.54
CA SER A 99 -10.51 15.04 -15.38
C SER A 99 -9.55 13.86 -15.35
N LYS A 100 -9.63 12.93 -16.33
CA LYS A 100 -8.84 11.69 -16.34
C LYS A 100 -7.35 11.97 -16.17
N GLN A 101 -6.78 12.91 -16.94
CA GLN A 101 -5.36 13.23 -16.84
C GLN A 101 -5.00 13.82 -15.47
N ALA A 102 -5.80 14.74 -14.94
CA ALA A 102 -5.55 15.33 -13.63
C ALA A 102 -5.60 14.29 -12.48
N ILE A 103 -6.48 13.29 -12.60
CA ILE A 103 -6.56 12.16 -11.65
C ILE A 103 -5.28 11.30 -11.75
N ILE A 104 -4.81 11.01 -12.97
CA ILE A 104 -3.56 10.24 -13.20
C ILE A 104 -2.38 10.98 -12.59
N ASP A 105 -2.22 12.27 -12.91
CA ASP A 105 -1.12 13.09 -12.42
C ASP A 105 -1.13 13.15 -10.89
N TYR A 106 -2.32 13.28 -10.28
CA TYR A 106 -2.45 13.25 -8.84
C TYR A 106 -2.07 11.89 -8.24
N CYS A 107 -2.45 10.78 -8.87
CA CYS A 107 -2.01 9.44 -8.44
C CYS A 107 -0.49 9.29 -8.48
N LEU A 108 0.17 9.79 -9.53
CA LEU A 108 1.63 9.75 -9.66
C LEU A 108 2.33 10.64 -8.62
N ILE A 109 1.77 11.83 -8.33
CA ILE A 109 2.24 12.68 -7.23
C ILE A 109 2.13 11.94 -5.90
N LEU A 110 1.00 11.30 -5.62
CA LEU A 110 0.80 10.52 -4.39
C LEU A 110 1.79 9.35 -4.28
N ASP A 111 2.01 8.61 -5.38
CA ASP A 111 2.93 7.48 -5.43
C ASP A 111 4.38 7.92 -5.12
N SER A 112 4.80 9.06 -5.66
CA SER A 112 6.16 9.61 -5.51
C SER A 112 6.38 10.45 -4.24
N THR A 113 5.32 10.88 -3.57
CA THR A 113 5.40 11.66 -2.32
C THR A 113 4.93 10.81 -1.14
N LEU A 114 3.63 10.84 -0.84
CA LEU A 114 3.01 10.18 0.30
C LEU A 114 3.41 8.70 0.40
N GLY A 115 3.36 7.95 -0.70
CA GLY A 115 3.73 6.52 -0.68
C GLY A 115 5.17 6.30 -0.23
N LEU A 116 6.12 7.07 -0.77
CA LEU A 116 7.53 6.96 -0.37
C LEU A 116 7.77 7.43 1.06
N PHE A 117 7.15 8.53 1.48
CA PHE A 117 7.31 9.07 2.83
C PHE A 117 6.70 8.15 3.89
N ALA A 118 5.46 7.71 3.67
CA ALA A 118 4.73 6.83 4.57
C ALA A 118 5.49 5.52 4.81
N ARG A 119 6.03 4.92 3.74
CA ARG A 119 6.86 3.71 3.85
C ARG A 119 8.10 3.93 4.71
N ARG A 120 8.83 5.03 4.49
CA ARG A 120 10.07 5.33 5.22
C ARG A 120 9.80 5.56 6.70
N LEU A 121 8.75 6.31 7.04
CA LEU A 121 8.36 6.55 8.43
C LEU A 121 7.88 5.26 9.12
N ALA A 122 7.08 4.44 8.43
CA ALA A 122 6.61 3.18 8.98
C ALA A 122 7.79 2.21 9.23
N TYR A 123 8.74 2.08 8.30
CA TYR A 123 9.91 1.23 8.51
C TYR A 123 10.85 1.74 9.59
N LEU A 124 11.00 3.06 9.73
CA LEU A 124 11.77 3.63 10.84
C LEU A 124 11.17 3.22 12.19
N GLN A 125 9.84 3.33 12.34
CA GLN A 125 9.14 2.92 13.56
C GLN A 125 9.28 1.42 13.83
N VAL A 126 9.02 0.58 12.83
CA VAL A 126 9.11 -0.88 13.01
C VAL A 126 10.54 -1.29 13.37
N PHE A 127 11.56 -0.64 12.79
CA PHE A 127 12.96 -0.86 13.16
C PHE A 127 13.24 -0.49 14.62
N SER A 128 12.81 0.70 15.06
CA SER A 128 13.12 1.21 16.40
C SER A 128 12.46 0.40 17.51
N GLU A 129 11.28 -0.16 17.25
CA GLU A 129 10.51 -0.83 18.29
C GLU A 129 10.54 -2.35 18.17
N LYS A 130 10.37 -2.90 16.95
CA LYS A 130 10.02 -4.33 16.76
C LYS A 130 10.55 -4.92 15.44
N PRO A 131 11.87 -5.08 15.28
CA PRO A 131 12.46 -5.66 14.06
C PRO A 131 11.99 -7.10 13.81
N ALA A 132 11.59 -7.83 14.86
CA ALA A 132 11.07 -9.19 14.77
C ALA A 132 9.78 -9.30 13.94
N ILE A 133 8.93 -8.26 13.90
CA ILE A 133 7.68 -8.30 13.14
C ILE A 133 7.94 -8.42 11.63
N LEU A 134 9.06 -7.88 11.14
CA LEU A 134 9.46 -8.01 9.73
C LEU A 134 9.97 -9.41 9.38
N SER A 135 10.21 -10.29 10.36
CA SER A 135 10.48 -11.70 10.08
C SER A 135 9.21 -12.45 9.66
N ILE A 136 8.03 -11.95 10.05
CA ILE A 136 6.74 -12.51 9.67
C ILE A 136 6.40 -12.04 8.25
N ASN A 137 6.36 -12.97 7.29
CA ASN A 137 5.85 -12.78 5.93
C ASN A 137 6.58 -11.78 5.01
N ILE A 138 7.71 -11.15 5.40
CA ILE A 138 8.60 -10.43 4.44
C ILE A 138 9.58 -11.39 3.77
N MET A 139 9.75 -12.58 4.37
CA MET A 139 10.35 -13.76 3.77
C MET A 139 9.34 -14.90 3.88
N PRO A 140 9.13 -15.72 2.84
CA PRO A 140 8.40 -16.98 2.95
C PRO A 140 9.30 -18.04 3.61
N LEU A 141 9.99 -17.74 4.71
CA LEU A 141 10.73 -18.77 5.43
C LEU A 141 9.82 -19.45 6.43
N GLY A 142 8.84 -20.19 5.91
CA GLY A 142 8.07 -21.17 6.65
C GLY A 142 6.98 -20.62 7.55
N ASP A 143 5.79 -21.19 7.37
CA ASP A 143 4.67 -21.33 8.31
C ASP A 143 4.12 -20.06 9.00
N GLN A 144 2.83 -19.80 8.80
CA GLN A 144 2.08 -18.67 9.38
C GLN A 144 1.96 -18.72 10.92
N THR A 145 2.67 -19.66 11.55
CA THR A 145 2.62 -20.06 12.94
C THR A 145 3.89 -19.70 13.71
N GLN A 146 4.93 -19.15 13.06
CA GLN A 146 6.19 -18.87 13.74
C GLN A 146 6.03 -17.78 14.81
N SER A 147 6.28 -18.20 16.06
CA SER A 147 6.52 -17.35 17.21
C SER A 147 7.48 -16.20 16.85
N VAL A 148 7.01 -14.96 17.00
CA VAL A 148 7.82 -13.74 16.87
C VAL A 148 8.84 -13.59 17.99
N ASP A 149 8.72 -14.42 19.04
CA ASP A 149 9.49 -14.31 20.27
C ASP A 149 10.81 -15.08 20.23
N ASN A 150 10.98 -15.97 19.24
CA ASN A 150 12.19 -16.78 19.10
C ASN A 150 13.38 -15.94 18.60
N VAL A 151 14.58 -16.23 19.12
CA VAL A 151 15.83 -15.50 18.79
C VAL A 151 16.14 -15.53 17.29
N GLU A 152 15.86 -16.64 16.62
CA GLU A 152 16.06 -16.79 15.18
C GLU A 152 15.21 -15.82 14.35
N SER A 153 13.93 -15.64 14.71
CA SER A 153 13.01 -14.69 14.09
C SER A 153 13.52 -13.25 14.24
N LYS A 154 14.07 -12.91 15.42
CA LYS A 154 14.67 -11.58 15.67
C LYS A 154 15.89 -11.33 14.79
N ILE A 155 16.76 -12.32 14.60
CA ILE A 155 17.94 -12.21 13.73
C ILE A 155 17.52 -12.04 12.26
N LYS A 156 16.64 -12.92 11.74
CA LYS A 156 16.15 -12.83 10.36
C LYS A 156 15.44 -11.51 10.09
N GLY A 157 14.57 -11.09 11.01
CA GLY A 157 13.88 -9.79 10.94
C GLY A 157 14.86 -8.62 10.90
N THR A 158 15.94 -8.66 11.69
CA THR A 158 16.97 -7.63 11.70
C THR A 158 17.73 -7.55 10.36
N ILE A 159 18.05 -8.69 9.74
CA ILE A 159 18.69 -8.72 8.41
C ILE A 159 17.78 -8.07 7.36
N VAL A 160 16.49 -8.42 7.37
CA VAL A 160 15.50 -7.82 6.49
C VAL A 160 15.36 -6.32 6.75
N CYS A 161 15.31 -5.88 8.01
CA CYS A 161 15.32 -4.47 8.39
C CYS A 161 16.50 -3.73 7.76
N CYS A 162 17.73 -4.24 7.94
CA CYS A 162 18.94 -3.60 7.41
C CYS A 162 18.89 -3.49 5.88
N PHE A 163 18.43 -4.54 5.19
CA PHE A 163 18.22 -4.50 3.75
C PHE A 163 17.22 -3.41 3.34
N LEU A 164 16.05 -3.34 3.98
CA LEU A 164 15.02 -2.34 3.67
C LEU A 164 15.48 -0.90 3.99
N ILE A 165 16.23 -0.72 5.09
CA ILE A 165 16.80 0.57 5.50
C ILE A 165 17.79 1.11 4.46
N SER A 166 18.65 0.23 3.95
CA SER A 166 19.59 0.59 2.89
C SER A 166 18.84 0.84 1.57
N ARG A 167 18.01 -0.11 1.15
CA ARG A 167 17.31 -0.10 -0.15
C ARG A 167 16.35 1.08 -0.31
N TYR A 168 15.70 1.52 0.77
CA TYR A 168 14.75 2.64 0.76
C TYR A 168 15.28 3.89 1.43
N ARG A 169 16.58 3.93 1.75
CA ARG A 169 17.24 5.09 2.38
C ARG A 169 16.53 5.58 3.64
N VAL A 170 16.04 4.66 4.47
CA VAL A 170 15.36 4.99 5.73
C VAL A 170 16.33 5.72 6.67
N HIS A 171 17.62 5.41 6.59
CA HIS A 171 18.68 6.11 7.32
C HIS A 171 18.75 7.63 7.00
N ARG A 172 18.21 8.08 5.87
CA ARG A 172 18.19 9.49 5.45
C ARG A 172 16.90 10.24 5.82
N VAL A 173 16.07 9.71 6.71
CA VAL A 173 14.75 10.30 7.03
C VAL A 173 14.86 11.74 7.52
N LYS A 174 15.92 12.08 8.26
CA LYS A 174 16.15 13.44 8.76
C LYS A 174 16.70 14.36 7.67
N GLU A 175 17.72 13.89 6.96
CA GLU A 175 18.41 14.63 5.89
C GLU A 175 17.46 14.98 4.75
N ASP A 176 16.56 14.05 4.41
CA ASP A 176 15.56 14.25 3.35
C ASP A 176 14.27 14.90 3.88
N GLN A 177 14.24 15.38 5.13
CA GLN A 177 13.13 16.10 5.77
C GLN A 177 11.79 15.37 5.64
N ILE A 178 11.78 14.04 5.83
CA ILE A 178 10.61 13.21 5.50
C ILE A 178 9.45 13.47 6.44
N VAL A 179 9.71 13.79 7.71
CA VAL A 179 8.66 14.12 8.68
C VAL A 179 7.99 15.44 8.28
N GLU A 180 8.79 16.47 8.01
CA GLU A 180 8.34 17.81 7.61
C GLU A 180 7.57 17.77 6.29
N ASN A 181 8.09 17.05 5.30
CA ASN A 181 7.45 16.86 4.01
C ASN A 181 6.13 16.09 4.14
N THR A 182 6.07 15.07 5.02
CA THR A 182 4.82 14.36 5.32
C THR A 182 3.81 15.30 5.98
N GLN A 183 4.22 16.08 6.98
CA GLN A 183 3.34 17.02 7.65
C GLN A 183 2.83 18.12 6.71
N LYS A 184 3.69 18.63 5.82
CA LYS A 184 3.31 19.57 4.77
C LYS A 184 2.25 18.96 3.85
N PHE A 185 2.51 17.75 3.35
CA PHE A 185 1.56 17.03 2.50
C PHE A 185 0.20 16.81 3.20
N LEU A 186 0.21 16.36 4.46
CA LEU A 186 -1.03 16.13 5.22
C LEU A 186 -1.82 17.43 5.42
N ARG A 187 -1.14 18.53 5.71
CA ARG A 187 -1.76 19.85 5.84
C ARG A 187 -2.41 20.31 4.54
N GLU A 188 -1.66 20.32 3.45
CA GLU A 188 -2.15 20.75 2.13
C GLU A 188 -3.33 19.89 1.66
N THR A 189 -3.26 18.57 1.89
CA THR A 189 -4.36 17.66 1.52
C THR A 189 -5.58 17.87 2.41
N ASN A 190 -5.40 18.07 3.72
CA ASN A 190 -6.49 18.37 4.65
C ASN A 190 -7.20 19.69 4.29
N GLU A 191 -6.45 20.71 3.84
CA GLU A 191 -7.00 21.96 3.33
C GLU A 191 -7.73 21.76 1.99
N LYS A 192 -7.15 21.00 1.05
CA LYS A 192 -7.75 20.69 -0.25
C LYS A 192 -9.09 19.93 -0.13
N LEU A 193 -9.27 19.15 0.94
CA LEU A 193 -10.50 18.42 1.24
C LEU A 193 -11.60 19.29 1.88
N MET A 194 -11.32 20.54 2.25
CA MET A 194 -12.35 21.41 2.84
C MET A 194 -13.50 21.65 1.86
N GLY A 195 -14.72 21.32 2.29
CA GLY A 195 -15.94 21.50 1.50
C GLY A 195 -16.09 20.51 0.34
N LYS A 196 -15.21 19.51 0.22
CA LYS A 196 -15.27 18.51 -0.84
C LYS A 196 -15.69 17.14 -0.30
N GLN A 197 -16.57 16.47 -1.04
CA GLN A 197 -16.93 15.09 -0.73
C GLN A 197 -15.90 14.09 -1.26
N TYR A 198 -15.22 14.40 -2.37
CA TYR A 198 -14.14 13.61 -2.95
C TYR A 198 -13.09 14.54 -3.58
N LEU A 199 -11.90 14.03 -3.91
CA LEU A 199 -10.81 14.86 -4.42
C LEU A 199 -11.13 15.51 -5.78
N PHE A 200 -11.92 14.82 -6.61
CA PHE A 200 -12.30 15.23 -7.95
C PHE A 200 -13.81 15.09 -8.17
N ASP A 201 -14.42 16.13 -8.75
CA ASP A 201 -15.78 16.13 -9.31
C ASP A 201 -16.90 15.53 -8.43
N ASN A 202 -16.77 15.65 -7.11
CA ASN A 202 -17.73 15.12 -6.12
C ASN A 202 -18.07 13.62 -6.30
N GLN A 203 -17.14 12.83 -6.80
CA GLN A 203 -17.31 11.38 -6.89
C GLN A 203 -16.01 10.62 -6.61
N PHE A 204 -16.14 9.36 -6.24
CA PHE A 204 -14.99 8.50 -5.95
C PHE A 204 -14.20 8.18 -7.22
N THR A 205 -12.87 8.36 -7.16
CA THR A 205 -11.95 8.16 -8.28
C THR A 205 -10.69 7.41 -7.84
N ALA A 206 -9.83 7.07 -8.80
CA ALA A 206 -8.49 6.53 -8.54
C ALA A 206 -7.66 7.40 -7.58
N ALA A 207 -7.88 8.72 -7.55
CA ALA A 207 -7.16 9.63 -6.65
C ALA A 207 -7.51 9.36 -5.18
N ASP A 208 -8.79 9.14 -4.87
CA ASP A 208 -9.29 8.88 -3.52
C ASP A 208 -8.83 7.51 -3.03
N LEU A 209 -8.94 6.51 -3.91
CA LEU A 209 -8.41 5.17 -3.71
C LEU A 209 -6.91 5.22 -3.41
N THR A 210 -6.14 5.93 -4.24
CA THR A 210 -4.67 6.04 -4.10
C THR A 210 -4.31 6.73 -2.79
N LEU A 211 -4.93 7.88 -2.48
CA LEU A 211 -4.67 8.59 -1.23
C LEU A 211 -4.87 7.66 -0.03
N CYS A 212 -6.01 6.98 0.01
CA CYS A 212 -6.36 6.12 1.14
C CYS A 212 -5.49 4.85 1.22
N ALA A 213 -5.10 4.28 0.07
CA ALA A 213 -4.15 3.17 -0.01
C ALA A 213 -2.79 3.54 0.58
N LEU A 214 -2.23 4.68 0.15
CA LEU A 214 -0.88 5.09 0.52
C LEU A 214 -0.78 5.71 1.92
N MET A 215 -1.89 6.16 2.52
CA MET A 215 -1.93 6.61 3.92
C MET A 215 -1.76 5.47 4.92
N LYS A 216 -2.07 4.22 4.54
CA LYS A 216 -2.14 3.06 5.43
C LYS A 216 -0.91 2.88 6.33
N PRO A 217 0.34 3.02 5.84
CA PRO A 217 1.53 2.88 6.71
C PRO A 217 1.61 3.94 7.81
N LEU A 218 1.11 5.17 7.57
CA LEU A 218 1.10 6.24 8.58
C LEU A 218 0.15 5.90 9.73
N LEU A 219 -0.98 5.25 9.43
CA LEU A 219 -1.92 4.77 10.43
C LEU A 219 -1.28 3.75 11.36
N SER A 220 -0.26 3.05 10.89
CA SER A 220 0.49 2.02 11.61
C SER A 220 1.64 2.56 12.48
N ILE A 221 1.88 3.88 12.53
CA ILE A 221 2.88 4.51 13.40
C ILE A 221 2.24 5.03 14.72
N PRO A 222 2.47 4.40 15.89
CA PRO A 222 1.81 4.77 17.15
C PRO A 222 2.17 6.18 17.66
N SER A 223 3.42 6.60 17.49
CA SER A 223 3.91 7.93 17.92
C SER A 223 3.37 9.06 17.05
N PHE A 224 3.12 8.79 15.78
CA PHE A 224 2.68 9.79 14.80
C PHE A 224 1.15 9.87 14.70
N TYR A 225 0.45 8.75 14.82
CA TYR A 225 -0.97 8.68 14.49
C TYR A 225 -1.89 9.56 15.38
N PRO A 226 -1.84 9.50 16.73
CA PRO A 226 -2.84 10.20 17.56
C PRO A 226 -2.78 11.74 17.42
N GLU A 227 -1.58 12.31 17.47
CA GLU A 227 -1.38 13.76 17.37
C GLU A 227 -1.76 14.27 15.97
N GLN A 228 -1.29 13.59 14.93
CA GLN A 228 -1.56 14.00 13.56
C GLN A 228 -3.03 13.75 13.18
N LYS A 229 -3.68 12.72 13.75
CA LYS A 229 -5.12 12.48 13.60
C LYS A 229 -5.93 13.65 14.13
N GLU A 230 -5.60 14.17 15.31
CA GLU A 230 -6.32 15.31 15.85
C GLU A 230 -6.08 16.56 15.01
N LYS A 231 -4.82 16.81 14.61
CA LYS A 231 -4.44 17.97 13.82
C LYS A 231 -5.06 17.99 12.42
N TYR A 232 -5.14 16.84 11.75
CA TYR A 232 -5.66 16.69 10.40
C TYR A 232 -6.93 15.84 10.37
N ARG A 233 -7.81 16.05 11.36
CA ARG A 233 -9.02 15.25 11.57
C ARG A 233 -9.83 15.02 10.30
N ARG A 234 -10.02 16.05 9.47
CA ARG A 234 -10.80 15.92 8.22
C ARG A 234 -10.20 14.91 7.25
N LEU A 235 -8.87 14.92 7.07
CA LEU A 235 -8.18 13.96 6.21
C LEU A 235 -8.31 12.52 6.73
N PHE A 236 -8.21 12.31 8.04
CA PHE A 236 -8.36 10.97 8.62
C PHE A 236 -9.82 10.49 8.62
N ASP A 237 -10.79 11.37 8.92
CA ASP A 237 -12.21 11.07 8.80
C ASP A 237 -12.59 10.78 7.34
N TYR A 238 -11.99 11.52 6.40
CA TYR A 238 -12.11 11.27 4.97
C TYR A 238 -11.61 9.87 4.61
N HIS A 239 -10.41 9.51 5.05
CA HIS A 239 -9.84 8.17 4.85
C HIS A 239 -10.80 7.07 5.38
N ASP A 240 -11.23 7.21 6.64
CA ASP A 240 -12.06 6.20 7.30
C ASP A 240 -13.42 6.04 6.59
N ARG A 241 -14.02 7.16 6.15
CA ARG A 241 -15.26 7.16 5.37
C ARG A 241 -15.08 6.48 4.01
N VAL A 242 -14.07 6.88 3.22
CA VAL A 242 -13.85 6.33 1.87
C VAL A 242 -13.58 4.82 1.93
N ARG A 243 -12.77 4.36 2.89
CA ARG A 243 -12.54 2.92 3.09
C ARG A 243 -13.83 2.18 3.45
N LYS A 244 -14.63 2.73 4.36
CA LYS A 244 -15.92 2.13 4.74
C LYS A 244 -16.91 2.04 3.57
N GLU A 245 -16.95 3.06 2.73
CA GLU A 245 -17.87 3.13 1.59
C GLU A 245 -17.44 2.21 0.42
N TYR A 246 -16.12 2.13 0.14
CA TYR A 246 -15.63 1.57 -1.13
C TYR A 246 -14.66 0.40 -1.00
N ASP A 247 -14.14 0.09 0.19
CA ASP A 247 -13.20 -1.02 0.42
C ASP A 247 -13.83 -2.15 1.24
N LEU A 248 -14.89 -2.74 0.70
CA LEU A 248 -15.70 -3.74 1.41
C LEU A 248 -14.97 -5.07 1.66
N LYS A 249 -13.85 -5.30 0.98
CA LYS A 249 -13.02 -6.51 1.11
C LYS A 249 -11.67 -6.24 1.77
N CYS A 250 -11.48 -5.06 2.37
CA CYS A 250 -10.24 -4.71 3.04
C CYS A 250 -9.89 -5.75 4.10
N GLN A 251 -8.76 -6.43 3.92
CA GLN A 251 -8.18 -7.29 4.94
C GLN A 251 -6.89 -6.66 5.44
N ASP A 252 -6.82 -6.46 6.75
CA ASP A 252 -5.56 -6.13 7.40
C ASP A 252 -4.58 -7.29 7.20
N SER A 253 -3.36 -6.96 6.81
CA SER A 253 -2.26 -7.91 6.80
C SER A 253 -1.99 -8.44 8.22
N VAL A 254 -1.31 -9.58 8.32
CA VAL A 254 -0.90 -10.14 9.62
C VAL A 254 -0.09 -9.11 10.42
N ILE A 255 0.84 -8.40 9.76
CA ILE A 255 1.64 -7.34 10.39
C ILE A 255 0.75 -6.22 10.94
N GLU A 256 -0.24 -5.75 10.17
CA GLU A 256 -1.16 -4.70 10.62
C GLU A 256 -2.01 -5.15 11.81
N ARG A 257 -2.49 -6.39 11.82
CA ARG A 257 -3.24 -6.94 12.96
C ARG A 257 -2.38 -7.05 14.21
N LEU A 258 -1.12 -7.44 14.08
CA LEU A 258 -0.17 -7.47 15.21
C LEU A 258 0.09 -6.06 15.74
N LEU A 259 0.41 -5.11 14.86
CA LEU A 259 0.63 -3.71 15.25
C LEU A 259 -0.63 -3.10 15.90
N LYS A 260 -1.83 -3.43 15.44
CA LYS A 260 -3.10 -2.99 16.06
C LYS A 260 -3.32 -3.60 17.44
N ARG A 261 -3.22 -4.93 17.58
CA ARG A 261 -3.41 -5.62 18.87
C ARG A 261 -2.47 -5.09 19.94
N GLU A 262 -1.20 -4.86 19.59
CA GLU A 262 -0.23 -4.38 20.55
C GLU A 262 -0.49 -2.94 21.01
N ARG A 263 -1.07 -2.09 20.15
CA ARG A 263 -1.53 -0.74 20.55
C ARG A 263 -2.65 -0.79 21.56
N GLU A 264 -3.58 -1.73 21.41
CA GLU A 264 -4.66 -1.90 22.38
C GLU A 264 -4.11 -2.32 23.75
N VAL A 265 -3.01 -3.08 23.78
CA VAL A 265 -2.32 -3.51 25.00
C VAL A 265 -1.46 -2.39 25.62
N THR A 266 -0.81 -1.56 24.78
CA THR A 266 0.09 -0.48 25.24
C THR A 266 -0.59 0.88 25.41
N ALA A 267 -1.83 1.04 24.97
CA ALA A 267 -2.61 2.24 25.25
C ALA A 267 -2.75 2.39 26.77
N PRO A 268 -2.41 3.55 27.36
CA PRO A 268 -2.62 3.76 28.78
C PRO A 268 -4.11 3.52 29.06
N GLN A 269 -4.41 2.59 29.98
CA GLN A 269 -5.76 2.45 30.51
C GLN A 269 -6.16 3.83 31.03
N ARG A 270 -6.99 4.56 30.27
CA ARG A 270 -7.66 5.74 30.80
C ARG A 270 -8.49 5.21 31.96
N SER A 271 -7.98 5.45 33.17
CA SER A 271 -8.64 5.11 34.41
C SER A 271 -10.07 5.59 34.31
N LYS A 272 -11.01 4.64 34.41
CA LYS A 272 -12.37 4.95 34.81
C LYS A 272 -12.28 5.46 36.24
N VAL A 273 -11.98 6.74 36.42
CA VAL A 273 -12.28 7.44 37.65
C VAL A 273 -13.76 7.77 37.56
N LYS A 274 -14.55 6.97 38.28
CA LYS A 274 -15.91 7.32 38.71
C LYS A 274 -15.83 8.45 39.72
#